data_AF-A0A4U5PKR9-F1
#
_entry.id   AF-A0A4U5PKR9-F1
#
_cell.length_a   1.000
_cell.length_b   1.000
_cell.length_c   1.000
_cell.angle_alpha   90.00
_cell.angle_beta   90.00
_cell.angle_gamma   90.00
#
_symmetry.space_group_name_H-M   'P 1'
#
loop_
_entity.id
_entity.type
_entity.pdbx_description
1 polymer ?
#
loop_
_entity_poly.entity_id
_entity_poly.type
_entity_poly.pdbx_seq_one_letter_code
_entity_poly.pdbx_strand_id
1 'polypeptide(L)'
;MWAMLLVAFSVIAVSHGFYVPGVAPVEFKVGDVIDVKAIKLTSTKTILPYEYYTIPFCLPEGELHYKSENLGEVMRGDRIVNTPFKVQMKTDLACGKICAQKTLTKDESSKVFRRIKEDYHVHLLVDNLPVATPYVIQETGEIFMEHGYRLGYVEADKVYLNNHLDIVLKYHEPTLTCTVLWDSKFSPSRSNTDLTMDSAQFRTALLGLKSRRTTRIRCCGPTVSDGKPARFHGRHVGTFI
;
A
#
# COMPACT_ATOMS: atom_id res chain seq x y z
N MET A 1 4.43 18.82 57.32
CA MET A 1 5.18 19.01 56.05
C MET A 1 5.45 17.70 55.30
N TRP A 2 5.88 16.63 55.98
CA TRP A 2 6.19 15.33 55.34
C TRP A 2 4.97 14.55 54.84
N ALA A 3 3.81 14.67 55.52
CA ALA A 3 2.56 14.02 55.08
C ALA A 3 2.01 14.58 53.75
N MET A 4 2.20 15.88 53.49
CA MET A 4 1.82 16.51 52.22
C MET A 4 2.69 16.04 51.05
N LEU A 5 3.97 15.75 51.31
CA LEU A 5 4.92 15.22 50.33
C LEU A 5 4.60 13.77 49.94
N LEU A 6 4.14 12.96 50.89
CA LEU A 6 3.74 11.56 50.63
C LEU A 6 2.45 11.46 49.80
N VAL A 7 1.49 12.37 50.02
CA VAL A 7 0.27 12.46 49.20
C VAL A 7 0.59 12.96 47.78
N ALA A 8 1.50 13.93 47.64
CA ALA A 8 1.95 14.38 46.32
C ALA A 8 2.68 13.28 45.52
N PHE A 9 3.42 12.39 46.20
CA PHE A 9 4.12 11.27 45.57
C PHE A 9 3.18 10.15 45.12
N SER A 10 2.02 9.98 45.75
CA SER A 10 1.03 8.95 45.36
C SER A 10 0.17 9.34 44.15
N VAL A 11 0.12 10.63 43.78
CA VAL A 11 -0.60 11.11 42.58
C VAL A 11 0.22 10.91 41.30
N ILE A 12 1.52 10.64 41.41
CA ILE A 12 2.40 10.23 40.29
C ILE A 12 2.21 8.73 39.96
N ALA A 13 1.05 8.16 40.31
CA ALA A 13 0.69 6.80 39.96
C ALA A 13 0.77 6.63 38.44
N VAL A 14 1.74 5.80 38.05
CA VAL A 14 2.01 5.19 36.74
C VAL A 14 0.92 5.47 35.71
N SER A 15 1.11 6.52 34.91
CA SER A 15 0.39 6.64 33.65
C SER A 15 0.86 5.48 32.77
N HIS A 16 0.03 4.46 32.60
CA HIS A 16 0.20 3.54 31.48
C HIS A 16 -0.03 4.36 30.21
N GLY A 17 1.06 4.86 29.62
CA GLY A 17 1.02 5.41 28.29
C GLY A 17 0.50 4.31 27.37
N PHE A 18 -0.75 4.46 26.92
CA PHE A 18 -1.26 3.68 25.81
C PHE A 18 -0.53 4.20 24.57
N TYR A 19 0.68 3.68 24.35
CA TYR A 19 1.34 3.82 23.07
C TYR A 19 0.45 3.06 22.09
N VAL A 20 -0.33 3.80 21.30
CA VAL A 20 -0.97 3.25 20.12
C VAL A 20 0.18 2.78 19.25
N PRO A 21 0.41 1.48 19.06
CA PRO A 21 1.45 1.04 18.16
C PRO A 21 1.06 1.56 16.78
N GLY A 22 1.71 2.64 16.36
CA GLY A 22 1.81 2.98 14.95
C GLY A 22 2.31 1.72 14.26
N VAL A 23 1.56 1.31 13.22
CA VAL A 23 1.72 0.04 12.49
C VAL A 23 3.18 -0.40 12.49
N ALA A 24 3.50 -1.44 13.28
CA ALA A 24 4.87 -1.92 13.38
C ALA A 24 5.31 -2.39 11.98
N PRO A 25 6.53 -2.04 11.54
CA PRO A 25 7.01 -2.44 10.22
C PRO A 25 7.03 -3.97 10.15
N VAL A 26 6.40 -4.53 9.12
CA VAL A 26 6.39 -5.97 8.86
C VAL A 26 7.57 -6.29 7.94
N GLU A 27 8.40 -7.24 8.35
CA GLU A 27 9.50 -7.73 7.53
C GLU A 27 9.04 -8.94 6.70
N PHE A 28 9.32 -8.90 5.39
CA PHE A 28 9.01 -9.98 4.46
C PHE A 28 10.30 -10.59 3.92
N LYS A 29 10.35 -11.92 3.87
CA LYS A 29 11.40 -12.69 3.18
C LYS A 29 11.07 -12.78 1.69
N VAL A 30 12.08 -13.14 0.91
CA VAL A 30 11.91 -13.41 -0.53
C VAL A 30 10.92 -14.57 -0.71
N GLY A 31 9.90 -14.37 -1.54
CA GLY A 31 8.86 -15.37 -1.81
C GLY A 31 7.69 -15.35 -0.82
N ASP A 32 7.75 -14.56 0.26
CA ASP A 32 6.62 -14.43 1.18
C ASP A 32 5.39 -13.87 0.46
N VAL A 33 4.22 -14.42 0.78
CA VAL A 33 2.94 -13.97 0.23
C VAL A 33 2.52 -12.69 0.93
N ILE A 34 2.23 -11.65 0.14
CA ILE A 34 1.75 -10.37 0.63
C ILE A 34 0.27 -10.27 0.33
N ASP A 35 -0.54 -10.07 1.36
CA ASP A 35 -1.97 -9.90 1.22
C ASP A 35 -2.30 -8.53 0.59
N VAL A 36 -3.05 -8.56 -0.51
CA VAL A 36 -3.74 -7.38 -1.03
C VAL A 36 -5.18 -7.39 -0.52
N LYS A 37 -5.61 -6.28 0.05
CA LYS A 37 -6.96 -6.10 0.62
C LYS A 37 -7.64 -4.93 -0.07
N ALA A 38 -8.96 -4.93 -0.08
CA ALA A 38 -9.74 -3.81 -0.58
C ALA A 38 -10.47 -3.13 0.57
N ILE A 39 -10.61 -1.80 0.49
CA ILE A 39 -11.34 -1.03 1.50
C ILE A 39 -12.72 -0.65 0.94
N LYS A 40 -12.73 0.28 -0.03
CA LYS A 40 -13.94 0.93 -0.53
C LYS A 40 -13.71 1.55 -1.90
N LEU A 41 -14.80 1.95 -2.53
CA LEU A 41 -14.80 2.83 -3.69
C LEU A 41 -15.19 4.23 -3.25
N THR A 42 -14.47 5.25 -3.72
CA THR A 42 -14.83 6.67 -3.52
C THR A 42 -14.91 7.36 -4.85
N SER A 43 -15.73 8.39 -4.96
CA SER A 43 -15.87 9.20 -6.17
C SER A 43 -15.34 10.61 -5.93
N THR A 44 -14.85 11.25 -6.99
CA THR A 44 -14.55 12.69 -7.01
C THR A 44 -15.81 13.54 -7.25
N LYS A 45 -16.87 12.93 -7.80
CA LYS A 45 -18.13 13.58 -8.19
C LYS A 45 -19.25 13.41 -7.16
N THR A 46 -19.23 12.32 -6.39
CA THR A 46 -20.27 11.99 -5.40
C THR A 46 -19.66 11.83 -4.02
N ILE A 47 -20.46 12.08 -2.99
CA ILE A 47 -20.03 12.00 -1.57
C ILE A 47 -20.16 10.57 -1.02
N LEU A 48 -20.86 9.67 -1.72
CA LEU A 48 -21.22 8.35 -1.18
C LEU A 48 -20.16 7.29 -1.50
N PRO A 49 -19.45 6.74 -0.49
CA PRO A 49 -18.58 5.60 -0.69
C PRO A 49 -19.37 4.29 -0.84
N TYR A 50 -18.79 3.31 -1.55
CA TYR A 50 -19.34 1.97 -1.71
C TYR A 50 -18.36 0.89 -1.31
N GLU A 51 -18.87 -0.28 -0.93
CA GLU A 51 -18.05 -1.46 -0.62
C GLU A 51 -17.45 -2.06 -1.90
N TYR A 52 -16.25 -2.63 -1.80
CA TYR A 52 -15.51 -3.18 -2.93
C TYR A 52 -16.33 -4.16 -3.79
N TYR A 53 -17.01 -5.12 -3.15
CA TYR A 53 -17.82 -6.14 -3.85
C TYR A 53 -19.24 -5.68 -4.22
N THR A 54 -19.57 -4.39 -4.07
CA THR A 54 -20.77 -3.82 -4.71
C THR A 54 -20.65 -3.86 -6.24
N ILE A 55 -19.42 -3.79 -6.75
CA ILE A 55 -19.09 -4.03 -8.14
C ILE A 55 -18.81 -5.53 -8.30
N PRO A 56 -19.28 -6.15 -9.41
CA PRO A 56 -19.19 -7.59 -9.63
C PRO A 56 -17.76 -8.05 -9.99
N PHE A 57 -16.77 -7.68 -9.19
CA PHE A 57 -15.40 -8.19 -9.28
C PHE A 57 -15.32 -9.69 -9.02
N CYS A 58 -14.12 -10.22 -9.20
CA CYS A 58 -13.83 -11.61 -8.89
C CYS A 58 -13.69 -11.81 -7.39
N LEU A 59 -14.37 -12.84 -6.90
CA LEU A 59 -14.30 -13.27 -5.52
C LEU A 59 -12.99 -14.05 -5.27
N PRO A 60 -12.43 -13.98 -4.06
CA PRO A 60 -11.30 -14.81 -3.66
C PRO A 60 -11.68 -16.29 -3.68
N GLU A 61 -10.67 -17.16 -3.81
CA GLU A 61 -10.84 -18.60 -3.60
C GLU A 61 -11.19 -18.84 -2.13
N GLY A 62 -12.39 -19.36 -1.85
CA GLY A 62 -12.87 -19.63 -0.48
C GLY A 62 -13.93 -18.61 -0.01
N GLU A 63 -13.87 -18.26 1.28
CA GLU A 63 -14.84 -17.37 1.92
C GLU A 63 -14.38 -15.90 1.88
N LEU A 64 -15.36 -15.00 1.84
CA LEU A 64 -15.14 -13.57 2.01
C LEU A 64 -14.85 -13.29 3.49
N HIS A 65 -13.63 -12.86 3.77
CA HIS A 65 -13.18 -12.53 5.11
C HIS A 65 -13.01 -11.01 5.26
N TYR A 66 -13.76 -10.46 6.21
CA TYR A 66 -13.58 -9.09 6.67
C TYR A 66 -12.52 -9.06 7.76
N LYS A 67 -11.50 -8.21 7.59
CA LYS A 67 -10.42 -8.08 8.59
C LYS A 67 -10.86 -7.11 9.68
N SER A 68 -10.55 -7.43 10.93
CA SER A 68 -10.75 -6.51 12.04
C SER A 68 -9.91 -5.25 11.84
N GLU A 69 -10.60 -4.11 11.95
CA GLU A 69 -10.08 -2.78 11.71
C GLU A 69 -9.46 -2.18 12.97
N ASN A 70 -8.52 -1.26 12.79
CA ASN A 70 -8.08 -0.42 13.90
C ASN A 70 -9.18 0.59 14.28
N LEU A 71 -9.10 1.18 15.47
CA LEU A 71 -10.11 2.13 15.95
C LEU A 71 -10.34 3.30 14.96
N GLY A 72 -9.29 3.75 14.27
CA GLY A 72 -9.39 4.81 13.27
C GLY A 72 -10.14 4.40 12.00
N GLU A 73 -9.92 3.17 11.52
CA GLU A 73 -10.64 2.56 10.38
C GLU A 73 -12.13 2.35 10.72
N VAL A 74 -12.41 1.85 11.93
CA VAL A 74 -13.79 1.69 12.43
C VAL A 74 -14.51 3.03 12.46
N MET A 75 -13.86 4.09 12.97
CA MET A 75 -14.45 5.43 13.03
C MET A 75 -14.66 6.05 11.64
N ARG A 76 -13.84 5.67 10.65
CA ARG A 76 -14.05 6.07 9.25
C ARG A 76 -15.13 5.23 8.55
N GLY A 77 -15.62 4.16 9.18
CA GLY A 77 -16.54 3.22 8.58
C GLY A 77 -15.93 2.48 7.39
N ASP A 78 -14.62 2.23 7.44
CA ASP A 78 -13.96 1.39 6.46
C ASP A 78 -14.53 -0.05 6.57
N ARG A 79 -14.39 -0.84 5.50
CA ARG A 79 -14.73 -2.27 5.53
C ARG A 79 -13.67 -3.05 4.76
N ILE A 80 -12.56 -3.37 5.44
CA ILE A 80 -11.44 -4.09 4.82
C ILE A 80 -11.82 -5.54 4.52
N VAL A 81 -11.70 -5.94 3.26
CA VAL A 81 -12.03 -7.28 2.76
C VAL A 81 -10.88 -7.90 1.98
N ASN A 82 -10.75 -9.23 2.03
CA ASN A 82 -9.77 -9.99 1.24
C ASN A 82 -10.05 -9.89 -0.27
N THR A 83 -8.97 -9.95 -1.06
CA THR A 83 -9.03 -9.94 -2.54
C THR A 83 -8.38 -11.19 -3.11
N PRO A 84 -8.67 -11.57 -4.36
CA PRO A 84 -8.04 -12.72 -5.03
C PRO A 84 -6.59 -12.47 -5.50
N PHE A 85 -5.99 -11.29 -5.26
CA PHE A 85 -4.64 -11.01 -5.74
C PHE A 85 -3.60 -11.79 -4.93
N LYS A 86 -2.82 -12.63 -5.61
CA LYS A 86 -1.69 -13.37 -5.04
C LYS A 86 -0.39 -12.67 -5.42
N VAL A 87 0.20 -11.98 -4.46
CA VAL A 87 1.42 -11.16 -4.62
C VAL A 87 2.52 -11.80 -3.77
N GLN A 88 3.73 -11.90 -4.32
CA GLN A 88 4.89 -12.44 -3.61
C GLN A 88 6.02 -11.43 -3.56
N MET A 89 6.69 -11.38 -2.42
CA MET A 89 7.80 -10.48 -2.18
C MET A 89 9.00 -10.83 -3.08
N LYS A 90 9.54 -9.83 -3.78
CA LYS A 90 10.69 -9.97 -4.70
C LYS A 90 10.51 -10.96 -5.86
N THR A 91 9.27 -11.29 -6.19
CA THR A 91 8.93 -12.14 -7.34
C THR A 91 8.17 -11.33 -8.37
N ASP A 92 8.80 -11.08 -9.53
CA ASP A 92 8.12 -10.43 -10.65
C ASP A 92 7.14 -11.43 -11.30
N LEU A 93 5.87 -11.03 -11.39
CA LEU A 93 4.82 -11.84 -12.00
C LEU A 93 4.35 -11.19 -13.31
N ALA A 94 4.53 -11.91 -14.41
CA ALA A 94 3.95 -11.55 -15.69
C ALA A 94 2.45 -11.88 -15.71
N CYS A 95 1.60 -10.87 -15.99
CA CYS A 95 0.15 -10.94 -16.22
C CYS A 95 -0.54 -12.19 -15.66
N GLY A 96 -0.72 -12.23 -14.33
CA GLY A 96 -1.44 -13.29 -13.66
C GLY A 96 -2.94 -13.13 -13.85
N LYS A 97 -3.61 -14.17 -14.35
CA LYS A 97 -5.07 -14.22 -14.43
C LYS A 97 -5.64 -14.51 -13.05
N ILE A 98 -6.50 -13.62 -12.56
CA ILE A 98 -7.03 -13.67 -11.19
C ILE A 98 -8.21 -14.65 -11.09
N CYS A 99 -9.03 -14.73 -12.13
CA CYS A 99 -10.28 -15.48 -12.14
C CYS A 99 -10.67 -15.88 -13.57
N ALA A 100 -11.54 -16.89 -13.68
CA ALA A 100 -12.16 -17.25 -14.94
C ALA A 100 -12.95 -16.07 -15.54
N GLN A 101 -13.19 -16.15 -16.84
CA GLN A 101 -13.96 -15.13 -17.53
C GLN A 101 -15.36 -15.05 -16.92
N LYS A 102 -15.70 -13.89 -16.35
CA LYS A 102 -17.00 -13.65 -15.74
C LYS A 102 -17.89 -12.94 -16.74
N THR A 103 -19.02 -13.56 -17.05
CA THR A 103 -20.08 -12.92 -17.83
C THR A 103 -20.90 -12.04 -16.90
N LEU A 104 -20.98 -10.75 -17.20
CA LEU A 104 -21.80 -9.81 -16.43
C LEU A 104 -23.23 -9.82 -16.95
N THR A 105 -24.20 -9.77 -16.04
CA THR A 105 -25.59 -9.51 -16.41
C THR A 105 -25.77 -8.06 -16.86
N LYS A 106 -26.89 -7.77 -17.55
CA LYS A 106 -27.20 -6.41 -18.02
C LYS A 106 -27.29 -5.40 -16.88
N ASP A 107 -27.84 -5.82 -15.74
CA ASP A 107 -27.99 -4.95 -14.58
C ASP A 107 -26.64 -4.67 -13.92
N GLU A 108 -25.79 -5.70 -13.78
CA GLU A 108 -24.43 -5.58 -13.29
C GLU A 108 -23.57 -4.67 -14.17
N SER A 109 -23.62 -4.86 -15.49
CA SER A 109 -22.88 -4.01 -16.42
C SER A 109 -23.34 -2.56 -16.32
N SER A 110 -24.66 -2.32 -16.25
CA SER A 110 -25.20 -0.96 -16.07
C SER A 110 -24.71 -0.29 -14.78
N LYS A 111 -24.57 -1.04 -13.68
CA LYS A 111 -24.00 -0.54 -12.42
C LYS A 111 -22.55 -0.14 -12.62
N VAL A 112 -21.74 -0.98 -13.25
CA VAL A 112 -20.32 -0.66 -13.53
C VAL A 112 -20.20 0.58 -14.42
N PHE A 113 -20.97 0.65 -15.51
CA PHE A 113 -20.98 1.82 -16.40
C PHE A 113 -21.33 3.10 -15.65
N ARG A 114 -22.35 3.06 -14.79
CA ARG A 114 -22.73 4.20 -13.96
C ARG A 114 -21.59 4.63 -13.02
N ARG A 115 -20.92 3.68 -12.37
CA ARG A 115 -19.77 3.99 -11.50
C ARG A 115 -18.59 4.58 -12.27
N ILE A 116 -18.32 4.11 -13.49
CA ILE A 116 -17.23 4.71 -14.27
C ILE A 116 -17.59 6.15 -14.64
N LYS A 117 -18.84 6.44 -15.04
CA LYS A 117 -19.28 7.83 -15.32
C LYS A 117 -19.22 8.73 -14.08
N GLU A 118 -19.51 8.17 -12.92
CA GLU A 118 -19.39 8.82 -11.61
C GLU A 118 -17.93 8.90 -11.11
N ASP A 119 -16.91 8.52 -11.90
CA ASP A 119 -15.47 8.65 -11.58
C ASP A 119 -15.05 8.00 -10.24
N TYR A 120 -15.49 6.75 -10.01
CA TYR A 120 -15.07 6.01 -8.84
C TYR A 120 -13.63 5.51 -8.93
N HIS A 121 -12.95 5.63 -7.80
CA HIS A 121 -11.62 5.12 -7.51
C HIS A 121 -11.74 3.97 -6.52
N VAL A 122 -10.97 2.91 -6.77
CA VAL A 122 -10.90 1.72 -5.94
C VAL A 122 -9.71 1.86 -5.00
N HIS A 123 -9.96 1.77 -3.70
CA HIS A 123 -8.94 1.81 -2.66
C HIS A 123 -8.54 0.42 -2.25
N LEU A 124 -7.25 0.13 -2.40
CA LEU A 124 -6.62 -1.12 -2.01
C LEU A 124 -5.58 -0.85 -0.91
N LEU A 125 -5.32 -1.88 -0.12
CA LEU A 125 -4.28 -1.94 0.90
C LEU A 125 -3.33 -3.08 0.60
N VAL A 126 -2.03 -2.83 0.74
CA VAL A 126 -1.01 -3.88 0.72
C VAL A 126 -0.10 -3.64 1.91
N ASP A 127 0.09 -4.66 2.75
CA ASP A 127 0.79 -4.52 4.04
C ASP A 127 0.25 -3.34 4.88
N ASN A 128 -1.07 -3.20 4.92
CA ASN A 128 -1.75 -2.09 5.60
C ASN A 128 -1.39 -0.67 5.08
N LEU A 129 -0.71 -0.55 3.94
CA LEU A 129 -0.42 0.72 3.27
C LEU A 129 -1.38 0.96 2.10
N PRO A 130 -1.88 2.21 1.92
CA PRO A 130 -2.74 2.53 0.79
C PRO A 130 -1.97 2.43 -0.53
N VAL A 131 -2.60 1.82 -1.53
CA VAL A 131 -2.13 1.89 -2.92
C VAL A 131 -2.30 3.32 -3.42
N ALA A 132 -1.32 3.82 -4.16
CA ALA A 132 -1.45 5.06 -4.92
C ALA A 132 -1.16 4.82 -6.41
N THR A 133 -1.69 5.67 -7.28
CA THR A 133 -1.41 5.64 -8.72
C THR A 133 -0.83 7.00 -9.15
N PRO A 134 0.29 7.03 -9.88
CA PRO A 134 0.81 8.25 -10.47
C PRO A 134 -0.09 8.68 -11.63
N TYR A 135 -0.46 9.94 -11.62
CA TYR A 135 -1.20 10.63 -12.67
C TYR A 135 -0.35 11.79 -13.19
N VAL A 136 -0.20 11.89 -14.50
CA VAL A 136 0.57 12.97 -15.15
C VAL A 136 -0.41 14.00 -15.67
N ILE A 137 -0.26 15.24 -15.22
CA ILE A 137 -1.01 16.36 -15.80
C ILE A 137 -0.40 16.67 -17.17
N GLN A 138 -1.21 16.54 -18.22
CA GLN A 138 -0.73 16.70 -19.61
C GLN A 138 -0.17 18.11 -19.88
N GLU A 139 -0.70 19.12 -19.20
CA GLU A 139 -0.34 20.53 -19.40
C GLU A 139 1.00 20.89 -18.76
N THR A 140 1.28 20.41 -17.54
CA THR A 140 2.48 20.78 -16.78
C THR A 140 3.57 19.70 -16.81
N GLY A 141 3.20 18.45 -17.14
CA GLY A 141 4.09 17.29 -17.02
C GLY A 141 4.35 16.86 -15.57
N GLU A 142 3.70 17.47 -14.59
CA GLU A 142 3.85 17.12 -13.18
C GLU A 142 3.18 15.79 -12.85
N ILE A 143 3.82 15.02 -11.97
CA ILE A 143 3.34 13.71 -11.52
C ILE A 143 2.69 13.86 -10.15
N PHE A 144 1.38 13.61 -10.08
CA PHE A 144 0.60 13.57 -8.85
C PHE A 144 0.32 12.13 -8.45
N MET A 145 0.20 11.87 -7.15
CA MET A 145 -0.16 10.55 -6.62
C MET A 145 -1.62 10.57 -6.17
N GLU A 146 -2.48 9.85 -6.88
CA GLU A 146 -3.87 9.64 -6.50
C GLU A 146 -3.97 8.43 -5.58
N HIS A 147 -4.82 8.49 -4.55
CA HIS A 147 -5.09 7.32 -3.70
C HIS A 147 -5.98 6.32 -4.46
N GLY A 148 -5.58 5.05 -4.46
CA GLY A 148 -6.25 4.00 -5.21
C GLY A 148 -5.99 4.07 -6.71
N TYR A 149 -6.86 3.43 -7.49
CA TYR A 149 -6.84 3.48 -8.96
C TYR A 149 -8.24 3.73 -9.50
N ARG A 150 -8.33 4.40 -10.67
CA ARG A 150 -9.62 4.67 -11.34
C ARG A 150 -10.25 3.37 -11.83
N LEU A 151 -11.53 3.16 -11.54
CA LEU A 151 -12.29 2.01 -12.04
C LEU A 151 -12.32 1.97 -13.58
N GLY A 152 -12.35 3.13 -14.20
CA GLY A 152 -12.37 3.29 -15.64
C GLY A 152 -12.29 4.77 -16.01
N TYR A 153 -12.48 5.07 -17.29
CA TYR A 153 -12.51 6.43 -17.79
C TYR A 153 -13.51 6.56 -18.95
N VAL A 154 -13.88 7.79 -19.28
CA VAL A 154 -14.77 8.10 -20.40
C VAL A 154 -13.97 8.91 -21.42
N GLU A 155 -13.93 8.43 -22.66
CA GLU A 155 -13.23 9.09 -23.76
C GLU A 155 -14.13 9.02 -25.01
N ALA A 156 -14.35 10.18 -25.65
CA ALA A 156 -15.21 10.30 -26.85
C ALA A 156 -16.59 9.61 -26.70
N ASP A 157 -17.25 9.84 -25.55
CA ASP A 157 -18.55 9.25 -25.16
C ASP A 157 -18.57 7.72 -25.03
N LYS A 158 -17.40 7.08 -25.06
CA LYS A 158 -17.22 5.66 -24.78
C LYS A 158 -16.66 5.46 -23.39
N VAL A 159 -17.17 4.44 -22.70
CA VAL A 159 -16.75 4.09 -21.35
C VAL A 159 -15.75 2.94 -21.43
N TYR A 160 -14.59 3.12 -20.80
CA TYR A 160 -13.51 2.15 -20.74
C TYR A 160 -13.33 1.66 -19.30
N LEU A 161 -13.14 0.35 -19.14
CA LEU A 161 -12.94 -0.30 -17.84
C LEU A 161 -11.45 -0.65 -17.65
N ASN A 162 -10.89 -0.28 -16.51
CA ASN A 162 -9.52 -0.61 -16.14
C ASN A 162 -9.46 -2.02 -15.55
N ASN A 163 -9.29 -3.01 -16.42
CA ASN A 163 -9.26 -4.43 -16.06
C ASN A 163 -7.84 -4.98 -15.77
N HIS A 164 -6.81 -4.21 -16.11
CA HIS A 164 -5.43 -4.61 -15.92
C HIS A 164 -4.79 -3.73 -14.85
N LEU A 165 -4.37 -4.34 -13.74
CA LEU A 165 -3.70 -3.66 -12.65
C LEU A 165 -2.20 -3.99 -12.68
N ASP A 166 -1.35 -2.97 -12.63
CA ASP A 166 0.11 -3.14 -12.58
C ASP A 166 0.60 -2.61 -11.24
N ILE A 167 0.88 -3.51 -10.31
CA ILE A 167 1.26 -3.22 -8.93
C ILE A 167 2.79 -3.20 -8.84
N VAL A 168 3.35 -2.08 -8.41
CA VAL A 168 4.79 -1.90 -8.20
C VAL A 168 5.07 -1.78 -6.71
N LEU A 169 5.58 -2.85 -6.12
CA LEU A 169 6.01 -2.90 -4.72
C LEU A 169 7.38 -2.26 -4.58
N LYS A 170 7.44 -1.16 -3.84
CA LYS A 170 8.70 -0.61 -3.34
C LYS A 170 9.00 -1.22 -2.00
N TYR A 171 10.27 -1.55 -1.79
CA TYR A 171 10.71 -2.11 -0.52
C TYR A 171 12.05 -1.52 -0.12
N HIS A 172 12.27 -1.51 1.19
CA HIS A 172 13.56 -1.23 1.77
C HIS A 172 14.28 -2.56 2.02
N GLU A 173 15.52 -2.66 1.55
CA GLU A 173 16.42 -3.71 2.03
C GLU A 173 17.30 -3.11 3.11
N PRO A 174 17.32 -3.68 4.32
CA PRO A 174 18.31 -3.28 5.29
C PRO A 174 19.69 -3.62 4.71
N THR A 175 20.47 -2.58 4.41
CA THR A 175 21.91 -2.76 4.20
C THR A 175 22.47 -3.26 5.53
N LEU A 176 22.89 -4.53 5.57
CA LEU A 176 23.73 -5.04 6.64
C LEU A 176 25.09 -4.35 6.54
N THR A 177 25.19 -3.09 6.98
CA THR A 177 26.45 -2.58 7.48
C THR A 177 26.68 -3.27 8.80
N CYS A 178 27.20 -4.48 8.72
CA CYS A 178 27.87 -5.10 9.84
C CYS A 178 29.17 -4.29 10.03
N THR A 179 29.05 -3.10 10.64
CA THR A 179 30.19 -2.53 11.35
C THR A 179 30.44 -3.52 12.48
N VAL A 180 31.37 -4.44 12.25
CA VAL A 180 32.07 -5.16 13.30
C VAL A 180 32.65 -4.12 14.25
N LEU A 181 31.87 -3.73 15.26
CA LEU A 181 32.35 -3.01 16.43
C LEU A 181 32.77 -4.02 17.51
N TRP A 182 33.47 -5.08 17.12
CA TRP A 182 34.20 -5.96 18.03
C TRP A 182 35.33 -6.63 17.25
N ASP A 183 36.32 -5.84 16.82
CA ASP A 183 37.64 -6.43 16.59
C ASP A 183 38.22 -6.72 17.99
N SER A 184 38.08 -7.97 18.41
CA SER A 184 38.63 -8.50 19.65
C SER A 184 40.16 -8.60 19.56
N LYS A 185 40.85 -7.46 19.50
CA LYS A 185 42.20 -7.36 20.04
C LYS A 185 42.13 -6.92 21.49
N PHE A 186 41.63 -7.83 22.32
CA PHE A 186 41.93 -7.78 23.75
C PHE A 186 43.34 -8.36 23.95
N SER A 187 44.34 -7.49 23.89
CA SER A 187 45.65 -7.69 24.50
C SER A 187 45.96 -6.41 25.28
N PRO A 188 46.26 -6.49 26.59
CA PRO A 188 46.35 -5.32 27.43
C PRO A 188 47.72 -4.67 27.28
N SER A 189 47.79 -3.46 26.73
CA SER A 189 48.93 -2.57 27.01
C SER A 189 48.49 -1.12 27.10
N ARG A 190 48.71 -0.56 28.29
CA ARG A 190 48.63 0.85 28.67
C ARG A 190 49.12 1.79 27.55
N SER A 191 48.35 2.83 27.24
CA SER A 191 48.81 4.22 27.26
C SER A 191 47.64 5.18 27.06
N ASN A 192 47.61 6.24 27.87
CA ASN A 192 46.72 7.39 27.74
C ASN A 192 47.07 8.17 26.46
N THR A 193 46.08 8.51 25.65
CA THR A 193 46.00 9.82 24.97
C THR A 193 44.58 10.01 24.41
N ASP A 194 43.96 11.12 24.81
CA ASP A 194 42.82 11.76 24.14
C ASP A 194 43.06 11.87 22.64
N LEU A 195 42.04 11.55 21.83
CA LEU A 195 41.88 12.15 20.49
C LEU A 195 40.40 12.42 20.22
N THR A 196 40.12 13.70 20.07
CA THR A 196 38.82 14.32 19.79
C THR A 196 38.30 13.94 18.39
N MET A 197 36.99 13.68 18.28
CA MET A 197 36.30 13.43 17.01
C MET A 197 36.22 14.71 16.17
N ASP A 198 36.72 14.66 14.93
CA ASP A 198 36.61 15.75 13.97
C ASP A 198 35.33 15.65 13.12
N SER A 199 34.75 16.82 12.86
CA SER A 199 33.43 17.11 12.28
C SER A 199 33.25 16.73 10.80
N ALA A 200 34.26 16.14 10.16
CA ALA A 200 34.27 15.85 8.73
C ALA A 200 33.49 14.58 8.33
N GLN A 201 33.20 13.66 9.26
CA GLN A 201 32.48 12.42 8.95
C GLN A 201 30.95 12.55 8.87
N PHE A 202 30.38 13.70 9.26
CA PHE A 202 28.93 13.91 9.23
C PHE A 202 28.38 14.19 7.82
N ARG A 203 29.23 14.61 6.87
CA ARG A 203 28.78 15.04 5.53
C ARG A 203 28.54 13.89 4.53
N THR A 204 29.02 12.68 4.81
CA THR A 204 28.89 11.56 3.88
C THR A 204 27.60 10.74 4.09
N ALA A 205 26.81 11.02 5.12
CA ALA A 205 25.57 10.29 5.42
C ALA A 205 24.32 10.78 4.63
N LEU A 206 24.38 11.94 3.96
CA LEU A 206 23.19 12.56 3.35
C LEU A 206 23.02 12.32 1.85
N LEU A 207 23.97 11.66 1.17
CA LEU A 207 23.93 11.47 -0.30
C LEU A 207 23.61 10.02 -0.75
N GLY A 208 23.24 9.12 0.15
CA GLY A 208 23.06 7.69 -0.14
C GLY A 208 21.63 7.20 -0.47
N LEU A 209 20.60 8.05 -0.45
CA LEU A 209 19.20 7.64 -0.70
C LEU A 209 18.84 7.68 -2.19
N LYS A 210 19.47 6.86 -3.03
CA LYS A 210 19.10 6.84 -4.46
C LYS A 210 19.18 5.48 -5.17
N SER A 211 18.66 4.44 -4.53
CA SER A 211 18.20 3.25 -5.26
C SER A 211 17.00 2.63 -4.54
N ARG A 212 15.79 3.14 -4.83
CA ARG A 212 14.55 2.47 -4.42
C ARG A 212 14.35 1.28 -5.36
N ARG A 213 14.53 0.06 -4.84
CA ARG A 213 14.29 -1.17 -5.60
C ARG A 213 12.79 -1.44 -5.69
N THR A 214 12.37 -2.05 -6.79
CA THR A 214 10.96 -2.28 -7.12
C THR A 214 10.75 -3.70 -7.62
N THR A 215 9.66 -4.33 -7.20
CA THR A 215 9.12 -5.57 -7.78
C THR A 215 7.82 -5.22 -8.50
N ARG A 216 7.65 -5.70 -9.73
CA ARG A 216 6.52 -5.36 -10.59
C ARG A 216 5.65 -6.57 -10.85
N ILE A 217 4.36 -6.45 -10.56
CA ILE A 217 3.38 -7.51 -10.67
C ILE A 217 2.22 -7.02 -11.52
N ARG A 218 1.97 -7.71 -12.62
CA ARG A 218 0.81 -7.43 -13.49
C ARG A 218 -0.30 -8.43 -13.20
N CYS A 219 -1.48 -7.90 -12.89
CA CYS A 219 -2.69 -8.67 -12.67
C CYS A 219 -3.69 -8.36 -13.78
N CYS A 220 -4.14 -9.40 -14.45
CA CYS A 220 -5.04 -9.32 -15.59
C CYS A 220 -6.42 -9.85 -15.17
N GLY A 221 -7.43 -8.99 -15.17
CA GLY A 221 -8.80 -9.41 -14.92
C GLY A 221 -9.49 -10.03 -16.15
N PRO A 222 -10.74 -10.48 -16.01
CA PRO A 222 -11.46 -11.20 -17.06
C PRO A 222 -11.84 -10.28 -18.23
N THR A 223 -11.69 -10.75 -19.47
CA THR A 223 -12.13 -10.01 -20.66
C THR A 223 -13.66 -10.00 -20.73
N VAL A 224 -14.28 -8.82 -20.71
CA VAL A 224 -15.73 -8.67 -20.99
C VAL A 224 -15.93 -8.97 -22.47
N SER A 225 -16.53 -10.12 -22.77
CA SER A 225 -16.87 -10.52 -24.14
C SER A 225 -18.20 -9.90 -24.56
N ASP A 226 -18.18 -8.61 -24.89
CA ASP A 226 -19.06 -8.13 -25.93
C ASP A 226 -18.38 -8.47 -27.26
N GLY A 227 -19.11 -9.00 -28.24
CA GLY A 227 -18.60 -9.49 -29.53
C GLY A 227 -18.00 -8.43 -30.47
N LYS A 228 -17.22 -7.49 -29.95
CA LYS A 228 -16.39 -6.51 -30.67
C LYS A 228 -15.01 -6.45 -30.03
N PRO A 229 -13.93 -6.30 -30.81
CA PRO A 229 -12.57 -6.28 -30.27
C PRO A 229 -12.38 -5.06 -29.35
N ALA A 230 -12.35 -5.30 -28.03
CA ALA A 230 -11.91 -4.31 -27.05
C ALA A 230 -10.41 -4.07 -27.26
N ARG A 231 -10.09 -2.97 -27.95
CA ARG A 231 -8.71 -2.51 -28.12
C ARG A 231 -8.26 -1.88 -26.80
N PHE A 232 -7.38 -2.57 -26.08
CA PHE A 232 -6.85 -2.17 -24.78
C PHE A 232 -5.90 -0.98 -24.93
N HIS A 233 -6.22 0.15 -24.30
CA HIS A 233 -5.30 1.25 -24.00
C HIS A 233 -5.53 1.69 -22.55
N GLY A 234 -4.45 1.95 -21.82
CA GLY A 234 -4.46 2.31 -20.40
C GLY A 234 -3.62 1.35 -19.56
N ARG A 235 -2.36 1.74 -19.28
CA ARG A 235 -1.45 1.05 -18.36
C ARG A 235 -1.33 1.92 -17.12
N HIS A 236 -2.12 1.65 -16.09
CA HIS A 236 -2.02 2.37 -14.81
C HIS A 236 -1.14 1.59 -13.83
N VAL A 237 -0.07 2.25 -13.37
CA VAL A 237 0.99 1.68 -12.53
C VAL A 237 0.71 2.03 -11.07
N GLY A 238 0.03 1.18 -10.32
CA GLY A 238 -0.11 1.35 -8.88
C GLY A 238 1.28 1.32 -8.23
N THR A 239 1.68 2.41 -7.58
CA THR A 239 2.98 2.57 -6.92
C THR A 239 2.75 2.92 -5.45
N PHE A 240 3.37 2.20 -4.52
CA PHE A 240 3.31 2.53 -3.09
C PHE A 240 4.27 3.69 -2.74
N ILE A 241 3.95 4.43 -1.68
CA ILE A 241 4.71 5.58 -1.19
C ILE A 241 5.80 5.13 -0.21
#